data_AF-A0A1B7W8L0-F1
#
_entry.id   AF-A0A1B7W8L0-F1
#
_cell.length_a   1.000
_cell.length_b   1.000
_cell.length_c   1.000
_cell.angle_alpha   90.00
_cell.angle_beta   90.00
_cell.angle_gamma   90.00
#
_symmetry.space_group_name_H-M   'P 1'
#
loop_
_entity.id
_entity.type
_entity.pdbx_description
1 polymer ?
#
loop_
_entity_poly.entity_id
_entity_poly.type
_entity_poly.pdbx_seq_one_letter_code
_entity_poly.pdbx_strand_id
1 'polypeptide(L)'
;MSVLGLLSIIAPGWTRPAFDFAPGTWWQILLAAATFHLAPPVIDILQLYVLLLLFSPAIFWMLRKGFWLPILAISWTFWSIQQLHPYALSFHPLDREHPYFALAGWQILYVHGVLAGYYRQKLQELWGKIPKIPLVIGLVLIVIGSITTAHYDIQLGVWPAKFSDRVAWLAWTDRSRVGFLRLINHIGFFPLLYIIVDTFWQPLHKILGKLLISLGQNSLYVYIVHVPVTVIWFLIPALVDGNPIVTTIAQAVAVGCFWWLVKKEVLFNIIPR
;
A
#
# COMPACT_ATOMS: atom_id res chain seq x y z
N MET A 1 -13.27 -27.38 1.32
CA MET A 1 -12.42 -26.81 2.37
C MET A 1 -13.27 -25.80 3.11
N SER A 2 -14.00 -26.31 4.10
CA SER A 2 -15.05 -25.65 4.87
C SER A 2 -14.63 -25.61 6.34
N VAL A 3 -15.25 -24.72 7.13
CA VAL A 3 -15.06 -24.50 8.58
C VAL A 3 -13.84 -23.56 8.84
N LEU A 4 -13.97 -22.24 8.99
CA LEU A 4 -14.98 -21.46 9.73
C LEU A 4 -15.27 -22.02 11.11
N GLY A 5 -14.39 -21.72 12.05
CA GLY A 5 -14.70 -21.87 13.46
C GLY A 5 -14.09 -20.70 14.22
N LEU A 6 -14.93 -19.74 14.60
CA LEU A 6 -15.17 -19.19 15.95
C LEU A 6 -14.24 -19.57 17.15
N LEU A 7 -13.05 -20.13 16.96
CA LEU A 7 -12.28 -20.87 17.96
C LEU A 7 -10.95 -20.21 18.33
N SER A 8 -10.71 -18.93 18.09
CA SER A 8 -9.57 -18.26 18.76
C SER A 8 -9.75 -18.16 20.29
N ILE A 9 -10.93 -18.56 20.81
CA ILE A 9 -11.22 -18.76 22.24
C ILE A 9 -11.24 -20.26 22.63
N ILE A 10 -11.23 -21.21 21.67
CA ILE A 10 -11.42 -22.67 21.91
C ILE A 10 -10.27 -23.55 21.36
N ALA A 11 -9.37 -23.04 20.51
CA ALA A 11 -8.23 -23.79 19.97
C ALA A 11 -6.98 -22.90 19.90
N PRO A 12 -6.02 -23.05 20.83
CA PRO A 12 -4.78 -22.29 20.80
C PRO A 12 -3.89 -22.81 19.67
N GLY A 13 -3.54 -21.94 18.72
CA GLY A 13 -2.52 -22.22 17.70
C GLY A 13 -2.86 -21.85 16.26
N TRP A 14 -4.10 -21.42 15.97
CA TRP A 14 -4.50 -21.02 14.61
C TRP A 14 -5.14 -19.64 14.64
N THR A 15 -4.34 -18.59 14.47
CA THR A 15 -4.83 -17.24 14.21
C THR A 15 -4.58 -16.89 12.75
N ARG A 16 -5.64 -16.53 12.00
CA ARG A 16 -5.58 -15.71 10.77
C ARG A 16 -6.87 -14.90 10.77
N PRO A 17 -6.81 -13.56 10.89
CA PRO A 17 -6.31 -12.67 9.82
C PRO A 17 -5.34 -11.55 10.26
N ALA A 18 -4.95 -11.48 11.54
CA ALA A 18 -4.12 -10.39 12.08
C ALA A 18 -2.72 -10.81 12.56
N PHE A 19 -2.48 -12.09 12.84
CA PHE A 19 -1.20 -12.63 13.31
C PHE A 19 -1.15 -14.11 12.90
N ASP A 20 -0.05 -14.63 12.33
CA ASP A 20 0.10 -16.09 12.23
C ASP A 20 0.60 -16.70 13.57
N PHE A 21 1.28 -15.90 14.42
CA PHE A 21 1.66 -16.28 15.78
C PHE A 21 1.71 -15.04 16.70
N ALA A 22 1.13 -15.09 17.90
CA ALA A 22 1.28 -14.02 18.89
C ALA A 22 2.53 -14.29 19.75
N PRO A 23 3.43 -13.32 19.97
CA PRO A 23 4.71 -13.53 20.66
C PRO A 23 4.59 -13.80 22.18
N GLY A 24 3.39 -14.02 22.71
CA GLY A 24 3.11 -14.34 24.11
C GLY A 24 2.19 -13.33 24.80
N THR A 25 2.59 -12.89 25.99
CA THR A 25 1.81 -11.96 26.85
C THR A 25 1.75 -10.53 26.31
N TRP A 26 0.80 -9.71 26.78
CA TRP A 26 0.52 -8.37 26.24
C TRP A 26 1.75 -7.42 26.21
N TRP A 27 2.66 -7.50 27.19
CA TRP A 27 3.86 -6.65 27.19
C TRP A 27 4.88 -7.08 26.14
N GLN A 28 4.96 -8.38 25.80
CA GLN A 28 5.82 -8.90 24.73
C GLN A 28 5.33 -8.42 23.38
N ILE A 29 4.01 -8.35 23.21
CA ILE A 29 3.37 -7.78 22.01
C ILE A 29 3.75 -6.31 21.87
N LEU A 30 3.66 -5.51 22.96
CA LEU A 30 4.05 -4.11 22.93
C LEU A 30 5.55 -3.92 22.63
N LEU A 31 6.42 -4.70 23.26
CA LEU A 31 7.86 -4.65 23.03
C LEU A 31 8.20 -5.05 21.58
N ALA A 32 7.58 -6.12 21.08
CA ALA A 32 7.80 -6.59 19.71
C ALA A 32 7.27 -5.58 18.68
N ALA A 33 6.13 -4.92 18.96
CA ALA A 33 5.62 -3.84 18.12
C ALA A 33 6.57 -2.62 18.14
N ALA A 34 7.03 -2.20 19.32
CA ALA A 34 7.91 -1.05 19.50
C ALA A 34 9.30 -1.26 18.84
N THR A 35 9.77 -2.50 18.82
CA THR A 35 11.05 -2.88 18.19
C THR A 35 10.90 -3.37 16.75
N PHE A 36 9.72 -3.23 16.13
CA PHE A 36 9.38 -3.69 14.78
C PHE A 36 9.53 -5.19 14.53
N HIS A 37 9.59 -6.02 15.58
CA HIS A 37 9.58 -7.48 15.49
C HIS A 37 8.17 -8.06 15.32
N LEU A 38 7.12 -7.26 15.46
CA LEU A 38 5.74 -7.69 15.26
C LEU A 38 5.06 -6.82 14.23
N ALA A 39 4.70 -7.41 13.09
CA ALA A 39 4.12 -6.67 11.97
C ALA A 39 2.84 -7.38 11.50
N PRO A 40 1.67 -7.09 12.12
CA PRO A 40 0.40 -7.67 11.68
C PRO A 40 0.16 -7.40 10.19
N PRO A 41 -0.29 -8.38 9.38
CA PRO A 41 -0.59 -8.20 7.96
C PRO A 41 -1.47 -6.99 7.59
N VAL A 42 -2.37 -6.58 8.48
CA VAL A 42 -3.27 -5.44 8.27
C VAL A 42 -2.60 -4.10 8.67
N ILE A 43 -1.55 -4.16 9.49
CA ILE A 43 -0.95 -2.99 10.15
C ILE A 43 0.49 -2.69 9.68
N ASP A 44 1.13 -3.61 8.98
CA ASP A 44 2.55 -3.55 8.64
C ASP A 44 2.97 -2.36 7.76
N ILE A 45 2.03 -1.76 7.01
CA ILE A 45 2.28 -0.49 6.32
C ILE A 45 2.67 0.65 7.27
N LEU A 46 2.17 0.66 8.51
CA LEU A 46 2.48 1.71 9.49
C LEU A 46 3.98 1.70 9.86
N GLN A 47 4.58 0.51 9.96
CA GLN A 47 6.01 0.38 10.26
C GLN A 47 6.86 1.00 9.16
N LEU A 48 6.49 0.72 7.90
CA LEU A 48 7.11 1.37 6.75
C LEU A 48 7.03 2.89 6.88
N TYR A 49 5.86 3.45 7.19
CA TYR A 49 5.71 4.91 7.35
C TYR A 49 6.58 5.47 8.47
N VAL A 50 6.62 4.83 9.64
CA VAL A 50 7.45 5.29 10.76
C VAL A 50 8.92 5.35 10.35
N LEU A 51 9.43 4.31 9.68
CA LEU A 51 10.81 4.25 9.23
C LEU A 51 11.11 5.32 8.16
N LEU A 52 10.25 5.47 7.15
CA LEU A 52 10.43 6.48 6.11
C LEU A 52 10.40 7.92 6.68
N LEU A 53 9.47 8.19 7.61
CA LEU A 53 9.37 9.47 8.28
C LEU A 53 10.59 9.75 9.17
N LEU A 54 11.12 8.73 9.85
CA LEU A 54 12.34 8.83 10.64
C LEU A 54 13.56 9.25 9.79
N PHE A 55 13.67 8.73 8.56
CA PHE A 55 14.74 9.10 7.63
C PHE A 55 14.49 10.41 6.87
N SER A 56 13.29 10.96 6.91
CA SER A 56 12.91 12.17 6.15
C SER A 56 13.77 13.39 6.46
N PRO A 57 14.09 13.73 7.73
CA PRO A 57 14.95 14.87 8.03
C PRO A 57 16.33 14.76 7.37
N ALA A 58 16.91 13.56 7.29
CA ALA A 58 18.19 13.33 6.63
C ALA A 58 18.07 13.52 5.10
N ILE A 59 17.01 13.00 4.49
CA ILE A 59 16.71 13.20 3.06
C ILE A 59 16.60 14.71 2.76
N PHE A 60 15.81 15.46 3.54
CA PHE A 60 15.67 16.90 3.35
C PHE A 60 16.98 17.66 3.59
N TRP A 61 17.79 17.25 4.57
CA TRP A 61 19.12 17.83 4.79
C TRP A 61 20.02 17.64 3.56
N MET A 62 20.06 16.44 2.99
CA MET A 62 20.83 16.16 1.77
C MET A 62 20.29 16.95 0.56
N LEU A 63 18.97 17.05 0.39
CA LEU A 63 18.34 17.82 -0.70
C LEU A 63 18.67 19.31 -0.60
N ARG A 64 18.68 19.89 0.61
CA ARG A 64 19.11 21.28 0.82
C ARG A 64 20.56 21.53 0.42
N LYS A 65 21.41 20.51 0.50
CA LYS A 65 22.80 20.55 0.03
C LYS A 65 22.96 20.25 -1.47
N GLY A 66 21.87 19.97 -2.18
CA GLY A 66 21.88 19.62 -3.59
C GLY A 66 22.25 18.16 -3.88
N PHE A 67 22.34 17.29 -2.86
CA PHE A 67 22.74 15.89 -3.00
C PHE A 67 21.58 14.96 -3.38
N TRP A 68 20.83 15.29 -4.43
CA TRP A 68 19.72 14.46 -4.90
C TRP A 68 20.20 13.15 -5.57
N LEU A 69 21.36 13.18 -6.25
CA LEU A 69 21.95 12.00 -6.90
C LEU A 69 22.32 10.89 -5.90
N PRO A 70 23.08 11.16 -4.82
CA PRO A 70 23.34 10.15 -3.79
C PRO A 70 22.07 9.56 -3.17
N ILE A 71 21.02 10.37 -2.94
CA ILE A 71 19.75 9.89 -2.40
C ILE A 71 19.12 8.86 -3.35
N LEU A 72 19.07 9.19 -4.66
CA LEU A 72 18.58 8.25 -5.66
C LEU A 72 19.47 7.01 -5.77
N ALA A 73 20.79 7.17 -5.78
CA ALA A 73 21.72 6.05 -5.87
C ALA A 73 21.49 5.06 -4.71
N ILE A 74 21.44 5.55 -3.47
CA ILE A 74 21.14 4.75 -2.29
C ILE A 74 19.79 4.05 -2.43
N SER A 75 18.74 4.80 -2.81
CA SER A 75 17.40 4.24 -3.00
C SER A 75 17.38 3.12 -4.05
N TRP A 76 18.02 3.31 -5.20
CA TRP A 76 18.08 2.31 -6.26
C TRP A 76 18.95 1.11 -5.88
N THR A 77 19.99 1.30 -5.06
CA THR A 77 20.77 0.21 -4.47
C THR A 77 19.92 -0.66 -3.56
N PHE A 78 19.18 -0.07 -2.61
CA PHE A 78 18.27 -0.82 -1.74
C PHE A 78 17.22 -1.60 -2.53
N TRP A 79 16.59 -0.96 -3.52
CA TRP A 79 15.61 -1.62 -4.37
C TRP A 79 16.23 -2.76 -5.19
N SER A 80 17.43 -2.56 -5.77
CA SER A 80 18.14 -3.59 -6.54
C SER A 80 18.52 -4.78 -5.68
N ILE A 81 19.03 -4.54 -4.46
CA ILE A 81 19.31 -5.61 -3.50
C ILE A 81 18.02 -6.37 -3.18
N GLN A 82 16.89 -5.69 -3.00
CA GLN A 82 15.60 -6.34 -2.77
C GLN A 82 15.12 -7.20 -3.95
N GLN A 83 15.50 -6.86 -5.20
CA GLN A 83 15.16 -7.70 -6.36
C GLN A 83 16.07 -8.92 -6.49
N LEU A 84 17.38 -8.75 -6.24
CA LEU A 84 18.39 -9.80 -6.42
C LEU A 84 18.50 -10.74 -5.22
N HIS A 85 18.36 -10.19 -4.01
CA HIS A 85 18.41 -10.89 -2.72
C HIS A 85 17.19 -10.52 -1.90
N PRO A 86 16.01 -11.05 -2.27
CA PRO A 86 14.77 -10.58 -1.69
C PRO A 86 14.68 -10.79 -0.19
N TYR A 87 14.23 -9.74 0.50
CA TYR A 87 14.08 -9.70 1.96
C TYR A 87 15.40 -9.75 2.74
N ALA A 88 16.57 -9.71 2.09
CA ALA A 88 17.86 -9.69 2.77
C ALA A 88 18.08 -8.45 3.67
N LEU A 89 17.39 -7.35 3.35
CA LEU A 89 17.41 -6.09 4.10
C LEU A 89 16.08 -5.79 4.78
N SER A 90 15.18 -6.79 4.87
CA SER A 90 13.90 -6.65 5.55
C SER A 90 14.03 -7.06 7.02
N PHE A 91 13.31 -6.35 7.89
CA PHE A 91 12.99 -6.91 9.19
C PHE A 91 12.14 -8.16 9.00
N HIS A 92 12.49 -9.24 9.69
CA HIS A 92 11.70 -10.46 9.71
C HIS A 92 10.75 -10.40 10.91
N PRO A 93 9.44 -10.21 10.69
CA PRO A 93 8.48 -10.23 11.78
C PRO A 93 8.45 -11.61 12.41
N LEU A 94 8.25 -11.69 13.73
CA LEU A 94 8.11 -12.97 14.45
C LEU A 94 6.90 -13.78 13.97
N ASP A 95 5.90 -13.10 13.41
CA ASP A 95 4.63 -13.68 13.03
C ASP A 95 4.58 -14.15 11.57
N ARG A 96 5.66 -14.07 10.78
CA ARG A 96 5.67 -14.54 9.37
C ARG A 96 7.06 -14.53 8.75
N GLU A 97 7.21 -15.24 7.63
CA GLU A 97 8.48 -15.31 6.90
C GLU A 97 8.92 -13.94 6.35
N HIS A 98 7.98 -13.16 5.80
CA HIS A 98 8.29 -11.91 5.07
C HIS A 98 7.23 -10.80 5.27
N PRO A 99 7.65 -9.52 5.32
CA PRO A 99 6.73 -8.39 5.37
C PRO A 99 6.07 -8.08 4.01
N TYR A 100 4.81 -7.59 3.99
CA TYR A 100 4.14 -7.13 2.76
C TYR A 100 4.62 -5.76 2.31
N PHE A 101 5.24 -4.99 3.21
CA PHE A 101 5.80 -3.68 2.92
C PHE A 101 7.29 -3.65 3.27
N ALA A 102 8.09 -4.40 2.50
CA ALA A 102 9.53 -4.42 2.67
C ALA A 102 10.11 -3.01 2.46
N LEU A 103 10.79 -2.45 3.48
CA LEU A 103 11.37 -1.11 3.43
C LEU A 103 12.26 -0.93 2.20
N ALA A 104 13.16 -1.88 1.93
CA ALA A 104 14.12 -1.81 0.84
C ALA A 104 13.46 -1.64 -0.54
N GLY A 105 12.30 -2.27 -0.75
CA GLY A 105 11.52 -2.14 -1.98
C GLY A 105 10.66 -0.87 -2.00
N TRP A 106 9.84 -0.67 -0.98
CA TRP A 106 8.84 0.41 -0.97
C TRP A 106 9.42 1.81 -0.81
N GLN A 107 10.60 1.96 -0.20
CA GLN A 107 11.24 3.27 -0.04
C GLN A 107 11.51 3.96 -1.39
N ILE A 108 11.64 3.21 -2.49
CA ILE A 108 11.88 3.81 -3.81
C ILE A 108 10.74 4.76 -4.22
N LEU A 109 9.48 4.37 -3.95
CA LEU A 109 8.31 5.18 -4.28
C LEU A 109 8.27 6.43 -3.39
N TYR A 110 8.61 6.27 -2.12
CA TYR A 110 8.68 7.36 -1.16
C TYR A 110 9.74 8.40 -1.55
N VAL A 111 10.97 7.95 -1.83
CA VAL A 111 12.09 8.82 -2.21
C VAL A 111 11.77 9.58 -3.50
N HIS A 112 11.23 8.91 -4.53
CA HIS A 112 10.83 9.58 -5.75
C HIS A 112 9.68 10.57 -5.51
N GLY A 113 8.72 10.25 -4.63
CA GLY A 113 7.67 11.17 -4.23
C GLY A 113 8.20 12.42 -3.53
N VAL A 114 9.15 12.27 -2.59
CA VAL A 114 9.81 13.40 -1.91
C VAL A 114 10.57 14.26 -2.89
N LEU A 115 11.37 13.66 -3.78
CA LEU A 115 12.10 14.41 -4.81
C LEU A 115 11.14 15.13 -5.77
N ALA A 116 10.04 14.47 -6.16
CA ALA A 116 9.04 15.07 -7.03
C ALA A 116 8.36 16.27 -6.38
N GLY A 117 8.06 16.19 -5.08
CA GLY A 117 7.54 17.31 -4.30
C GLY A 117 8.57 18.45 -4.15
N TYR A 118 9.81 18.11 -3.81
CA TYR A 118 10.88 19.10 -3.61
C TYR A 118 11.23 19.87 -4.89
N TYR A 119 11.25 19.18 -6.04
CA TYR A 119 11.53 19.78 -7.35
C TYR A 119 10.27 20.03 -8.19
N ARG A 120 9.10 20.19 -7.56
CA ARG A 120 7.80 20.28 -8.24
C ARG A 120 7.78 21.29 -9.39
N GLN A 121 8.28 22.51 -9.18
CA GLN A 121 8.28 23.56 -10.21
C GLN A 121 9.10 23.16 -11.44
N LYS A 122 10.33 22.65 -11.21
CA LYS A 122 11.21 22.17 -12.29
C LYS A 122 10.59 21.01 -13.05
N LEU A 123 9.94 20.08 -12.33
CA LEU A 123 9.22 18.98 -12.97
C LEU A 123 8.03 19.48 -13.80
N GLN A 124 7.27 20.46 -13.31
CA GLN A 124 6.18 21.07 -14.08
C GLN A 124 6.69 21.72 -15.37
N GLU A 125 7.83 22.43 -15.33
CA GLU A 125 8.46 22.99 -16.53
C GLU A 125 8.90 21.91 -17.53
N LEU A 126 9.52 20.84 -17.04
CA LEU A 126 9.94 19.72 -17.88
C LEU A 126 8.74 19.00 -18.50
N TRP A 127 7.70 18.76 -17.72
CA TRP A 127 6.48 18.08 -18.18
C TRP A 127 5.68 18.96 -19.14
N GLY A 128 5.72 20.28 -18.97
CA GLY A 128 5.10 21.23 -19.89
C GLY A 128 5.69 21.20 -21.31
N LYS A 129 6.92 20.70 -21.47
CA LYS A 129 7.56 20.51 -22.78
C LYS A 129 7.11 19.24 -23.50
N ILE A 130 6.52 18.28 -22.77
CA ILE A 130 6.08 17.01 -23.34
C ILE A 130 4.68 17.19 -23.93
N PRO A 131 4.43 16.76 -25.19
CA PRO A 131 3.11 16.84 -25.78
C PRO A 131 2.10 16.02 -24.96
N LYS A 132 1.02 16.68 -24.50
CA LYS A 132 0.06 16.12 -23.54
C LYS A 132 -0.65 14.86 -24.03
N ILE A 133 -1.09 14.86 -25.29
CA ILE A 133 -1.88 13.75 -25.87
C ILE A 133 -1.06 12.44 -25.90
N PRO A 134 0.12 12.37 -26.54
CA PRO A 134 0.90 11.13 -26.56
C PRO A 134 1.37 10.70 -25.16
N LEU A 135 1.63 11.64 -24.25
CA LEU A 135 1.91 11.32 -22.85
C LEU A 135 0.73 10.59 -22.20
N VAL A 136 -0.47 11.17 -22.28
CA VAL A 136 -1.69 10.56 -21.70
C VAL A 136 -1.98 9.21 -22.35
N ILE A 137 -1.85 9.09 -23.67
CA ILE A 137 -2.02 7.81 -24.37
C ILE A 137 -1.02 6.78 -23.84
N GLY A 138 0.26 7.14 -23.71
CA GLY A 138 1.28 6.25 -23.16
C GLY A 138 0.97 5.79 -21.74
N LEU A 139 0.57 6.71 -20.86
CA LEU A 139 0.18 6.39 -19.48
C LEU A 139 -1.05 5.47 -19.42
N VAL A 140 -2.07 5.74 -20.26
CA VAL A 140 -3.27 4.91 -20.38
C VAL A 140 -2.92 3.51 -20.90
N LEU A 141 -2.06 3.39 -21.90
CA LEU A 141 -1.61 2.11 -22.42
C LEU A 141 -0.86 1.30 -21.36
N ILE A 142 0.00 1.94 -20.55
CA ILE A 142 0.65 1.28 -19.41
C ILE A 142 -0.42 0.73 -18.46
N VAL A 143 -1.38 1.55 -18.01
CA VAL A 143 -2.40 1.13 -17.05
C VAL A 143 -3.31 0.03 -17.60
N ILE A 144 -3.75 0.14 -18.85
CA ILE A 144 -4.54 -0.92 -19.52
C ILE A 144 -3.72 -2.21 -19.62
N GLY A 145 -2.45 -2.12 -19.98
CA GLY A 145 -1.53 -3.25 -19.98
C GLY A 145 -1.41 -3.89 -18.59
N SER A 146 -1.27 -3.08 -17.53
CA SER A 146 -1.21 -3.55 -16.14
C SER A 146 -2.50 -4.26 -15.71
N ILE A 147 -3.66 -3.73 -16.05
CA ILE A 147 -4.96 -4.33 -15.71
C ILE A 147 -5.15 -5.66 -16.47
N THR A 148 -4.82 -5.66 -17.76
CA THR A 148 -4.94 -6.85 -18.61
C THR A 148 -4.04 -7.96 -18.10
N THR A 149 -2.78 -7.64 -17.80
CA THR A 149 -1.82 -8.59 -17.25
C THR A 149 -2.22 -9.10 -15.88
N ALA A 150 -2.77 -8.25 -15.00
CA ALA A 150 -3.32 -8.68 -13.71
C ALA A 150 -4.53 -9.62 -13.87
N HIS A 151 -5.40 -9.37 -14.85
CA HIS A 151 -6.54 -10.24 -15.13
C HIS A 151 -6.10 -11.65 -15.51
N TYR A 152 -5.10 -11.77 -16.39
CA TYR A 152 -4.53 -13.06 -16.78
C TYR A 152 -3.70 -13.71 -15.66
N ASP A 153 -3.04 -12.92 -14.81
CA ASP A 153 -2.31 -13.44 -13.65
C ASP A 153 -3.27 -14.12 -12.65
N ILE A 154 -4.47 -13.56 -12.41
CA ILE A 154 -5.46 -14.20 -11.51
C ILE A 154 -5.93 -15.56 -12.07
N GLN A 155 -5.90 -15.75 -13.39
CA GLN A 155 -6.24 -17.01 -14.04
C GLN A 155 -5.05 -17.97 -14.04
N LEU A 156 -4.93 -18.77 -12.98
CA LEU A 156 -3.89 -19.78 -12.85
C LEU A 156 -3.85 -20.70 -14.08
N GLY A 157 -2.66 -20.88 -14.66
CA GLY A 157 -2.42 -21.75 -15.83
C GLY A 157 -2.67 -21.13 -17.20
N VAL A 158 -3.21 -19.91 -17.29
CA VAL A 158 -3.47 -19.25 -18.58
C VAL A 158 -2.23 -18.55 -19.11
N TRP A 159 -1.60 -17.70 -18.29
CA TRP A 159 -0.41 -16.97 -18.69
C TRP A 159 0.40 -16.46 -17.48
N PRO A 160 1.73 -16.65 -17.44
CA PRO A 160 2.50 -17.61 -18.23
C PRO A 160 2.12 -19.06 -17.93
N ALA A 161 2.08 -19.91 -18.95
CA ALA A 161 1.70 -21.32 -18.82
C ALA A 161 2.85 -22.21 -18.29
N LYS A 162 4.10 -21.87 -18.63
CA LYS A 162 5.27 -22.59 -18.11
C LYS A 162 5.57 -22.18 -16.67
N PHE A 163 5.90 -23.15 -15.83
CA PHE A 163 6.21 -22.91 -14.43
C PHE A 163 7.40 -21.96 -14.22
N SER A 164 8.50 -22.14 -14.97
CA SER A 164 9.68 -21.26 -14.90
C SER A 164 9.33 -19.80 -15.18
N ASP A 165 8.55 -19.58 -16.23
CA ASP A 165 8.14 -18.26 -16.69
C ASP A 165 7.18 -17.64 -15.69
N ARG A 166 6.35 -18.48 -15.05
CA ARG A 166 5.43 -18.06 -14.00
C ARG A 166 6.16 -17.61 -12.73
N VAL A 167 7.21 -18.30 -12.31
CA VAL A 167 8.03 -17.88 -11.16
C VAL A 167 8.71 -16.53 -11.43
N ALA A 168 9.31 -16.36 -12.61
CA ALA A 168 9.92 -15.09 -13.00
C ALA A 168 8.88 -13.96 -13.09
N TRP A 169 7.73 -14.26 -13.68
CA TRP A 169 6.61 -13.32 -13.77
C TRP A 169 6.12 -12.86 -12.40
N LEU A 170 5.85 -13.79 -11.49
CA LEU A 170 5.42 -13.48 -10.13
C LEU A 170 6.47 -12.64 -9.39
N ALA A 171 7.76 -12.89 -9.59
CA ALA A 171 8.81 -12.06 -9.01
C ALA A 171 8.77 -10.61 -9.54
N TRP A 172 8.50 -10.41 -10.83
CA TRP A 172 8.39 -9.08 -11.42
C TRP A 172 7.10 -8.34 -11.07
N THR A 173 6.02 -9.07 -10.78
CA THR A 173 4.71 -8.53 -10.40
C THR A 173 4.45 -8.55 -8.89
N ASP A 174 5.42 -9.01 -8.09
CA ASP A 174 5.29 -9.12 -6.63
C ASP A 174 5.04 -7.74 -5.99
N ARG A 175 3.99 -7.67 -5.15
CA ARG A 175 3.61 -6.46 -4.40
C ARG A 175 4.59 -6.14 -3.29
N SER A 176 4.95 -7.16 -2.52
CA SER A 176 5.71 -7.02 -1.30
C SER A 176 7.10 -6.44 -1.53
N ARG A 177 7.68 -6.77 -2.68
CA ARG A 177 9.03 -6.35 -3.10
C ARG A 177 9.04 -5.12 -4.02
N VAL A 178 7.87 -4.63 -4.43
CA VAL A 178 7.71 -3.63 -5.49
C VAL A 178 8.50 -4.07 -6.74
N GLY A 179 8.07 -5.19 -7.34
CA GLY A 179 8.73 -5.76 -8.51
C GLY A 179 8.85 -4.78 -9.68
N PHE A 180 9.74 -5.08 -10.62
CA PHE A 180 10.04 -4.18 -11.75
C PHE A 180 8.80 -3.77 -12.55
N LEU A 181 7.92 -4.71 -12.89
CA LEU A 181 6.68 -4.39 -13.62
C LEU A 181 5.73 -3.56 -12.76
N ARG A 182 5.74 -3.73 -11.43
CA ARG A 182 4.98 -2.82 -10.55
C ARG A 182 5.52 -1.41 -10.60
N LEU A 183 6.83 -1.20 -10.64
CA LEU A 183 7.39 0.16 -10.73
C LEU A 183 6.88 0.86 -12.00
N ILE A 184 6.84 0.16 -13.14
CA ILE A 184 6.24 0.65 -14.38
C ILE A 184 4.75 0.96 -14.19
N ASN A 185 4.00 0.07 -13.54
CA ASN A 185 2.59 0.31 -13.25
C ASN A 185 2.38 1.61 -12.45
N HIS A 186 3.24 1.89 -11.45
CA HIS A 186 3.15 3.13 -10.67
C HIS A 186 3.50 4.38 -11.50
N ILE A 187 4.45 4.28 -12.44
CA ILE A 187 4.79 5.36 -13.40
C ILE A 187 3.61 5.66 -14.34
N GLY A 188 2.83 4.65 -14.75
CA GLY A 188 1.60 4.86 -15.50
C GLY A 188 0.48 5.44 -14.62
N PHE A 189 0.25 4.80 -13.47
CA PHE A 189 -0.93 5.01 -12.64
C PHE A 189 -0.94 6.37 -11.92
N PHE A 190 0.12 6.73 -11.20
CA PHE A 190 0.09 7.94 -10.37
C PHE A 190 0.05 9.24 -11.19
N PRO A 191 0.86 9.41 -12.25
CA PRO A 191 0.72 10.55 -13.15
C PRO A 191 -0.64 10.65 -13.81
N LEU A 192 -1.19 9.53 -14.28
CA LEU A 192 -2.52 9.51 -14.89
C LEU A 192 -3.59 9.93 -13.87
N LEU A 193 -3.51 9.41 -12.65
CA LEU A 193 -4.41 9.79 -11.57
C LEU A 193 -4.28 11.27 -11.22
N TYR A 194 -3.06 11.80 -11.17
CA TYR A 194 -2.82 13.24 -10.98
C TYR A 194 -3.48 14.07 -12.09
N ILE A 195 -3.29 13.69 -13.36
CA ILE A 195 -3.91 14.38 -14.51
C ILE A 195 -5.44 14.33 -14.42
N ILE A 196 -6.01 13.19 -14.04
CA ILE A 196 -7.46 13.03 -13.85
C ILE A 196 -7.95 13.97 -12.73
N VAL A 197 -7.29 13.97 -11.57
CA VAL A 197 -7.68 14.81 -10.43
C VAL A 197 -7.54 16.30 -10.76
N ASP A 198 -6.45 16.69 -11.44
CA ASP A 198 -6.18 18.08 -11.84
C ASP A 198 -7.18 18.58 -12.88
N THR A 199 -7.46 17.77 -13.91
CA THR A 199 -8.39 18.11 -15.00
C THR A 199 -9.84 18.11 -14.54
N PHE A 200 -10.23 17.12 -13.72
CA PHE A 200 -11.61 16.92 -13.27
C PHE A 200 -11.81 17.37 -11.82
N TRP A 201 -11.01 18.32 -11.33
CA TRP A 201 -11.08 18.77 -9.94
C TRP A 201 -12.48 19.24 -9.54
N GLN A 202 -13.12 20.10 -10.33
CA GLN A 202 -14.45 20.65 -10.02
C GLN A 202 -15.54 19.57 -9.91
N PRO A 203 -15.74 18.67 -10.91
CA PRO A 203 -16.74 17.61 -10.76
C PRO A 203 -16.39 16.63 -9.64
N LEU A 204 -15.11 16.24 -9.49
CA LEU A 204 -14.69 15.35 -8.39
C LEU A 204 -14.93 15.97 -7.02
N HIS A 205 -14.60 17.26 -6.86
CA HIS A 205 -14.83 17.99 -5.62
C HIS A 205 -16.33 18.08 -5.29
N LYS A 206 -17.17 18.34 -6.29
CA LYS A 206 -18.63 18.42 -6.10
C LYS A 206 -19.24 17.08 -5.68
N ILE A 207 -18.82 15.98 -6.29
CA ILE A 207 -19.41 14.64 -6.08
C ILE A 207 -18.78 13.96 -4.84
N LEU A 208 -17.45 13.92 -4.80
CA LEU A 208 -16.68 13.11 -3.85
C LEU A 208 -15.91 13.95 -2.82
N GLY A 209 -15.77 15.26 -3.02
CA GLY A 209 -14.94 16.11 -2.16
C GLY A 209 -15.32 16.06 -0.69
N LYS A 210 -16.62 16.14 -0.36
CA LYS A 210 -17.09 16.02 1.04
C LYS A 210 -16.71 14.70 1.68
N LEU A 211 -16.70 13.60 0.92
CA LEU A 211 -16.34 12.27 1.39
C LEU A 211 -14.82 12.14 1.51
N LEU A 212 -14.11 12.28 0.40
CA LEU A 212 -12.67 12.02 0.29
C LEU A 212 -11.81 13.00 1.10
N ILE A 213 -12.15 14.30 1.12
CA ILE A 213 -11.39 15.29 1.89
C ILE A 213 -11.55 15.03 3.38
N SER A 214 -12.78 14.76 3.85
CA SER A 214 -13.03 14.47 5.27
C SER A 214 -12.30 13.22 5.73
N LEU A 215 -12.34 12.14 4.93
CA LEU A 215 -11.62 10.91 5.24
C LEU A 215 -10.09 11.12 5.18
N GLY A 216 -9.59 11.87 4.19
CA GLY A 216 -8.16 12.12 4.02
C GLY A 216 -7.55 12.97 5.14
N GLN A 217 -8.26 14.01 5.60
CA GLN A 217 -7.82 14.85 6.72
C GLN A 217 -7.78 14.11 8.07
N ASN A 218 -8.51 13.01 8.19
CA ASN A 218 -8.56 12.16 9.39
C ASN A 218 -8.05 10.75 9.07
N SER A 219 -7.04 10.66 8.20
CA SER A 219 -6.61 9.38 7.63
C SER A 219 -6.05 8.42 8.68
N LEU A 220 -5.39 8.91 9.74
CA LEU A 220 -4.89 8.05 10.81
C LEU A 220 -6.06 7.51 11.65
N TYR A 221 -7.04 8.35 11.95
CA TYR A 221 -8.27 7.92 12.62
C TYR A 221 -8.98 6.83 11.81
N VAL A 222 -9.22 7.09 10.52
CA VAL A 222 -9.91 6.15 9.63
C VAL A 222 -9.14 4.85 9.55
N TYR A 223 -7.81 4.90 9.43
CA TYR A 223 -6.95 3.73 9.42
C TYR A 223 -7.10 2.87 10.69
N ILE A 224 -7.05 3.49 11.87
CA ILE A 224 -7.19 2.81 13.17
C ILE A 224 -8.57 2.14 13.29
N VAL A 225 -9.64 2.85 12.95
CA VAL A 225 -11.01 2.32 13.03
C VAL A 225 -11.29 1.27 11.97
N HIS A 226 -10.62 1.33 10.81
CA HIS A 226 -10.72 0.34 9.75
C HIS A 226 -10.20 -1.04 10.18
N VAL A 227 -9.12 -1.11 10.97
CA VAL A 227 -8.50 -2.39 11.36
C VAL A 227 -9.50 -3.37 12.00
N PRO A 228 -10.24 -3.03 13.08
CA PRO A 228 -11.21 -3.95 13.66
C PRO A 228 -12.36 -4.29 12.69
N VAL A 229 -12.79 -3.35 11.84
CA VAL A 229 -13.80 -3.61 10.81
C VAL A 229 -13.30 -4.65 9.81
N THR A 230 -12.04 -4.57 9.39
CA THR A 230 -11.41 -5.56 8.51
C THR A 230 -11.27 -6.93 9.18
N VAL A 231 -10.98 -6.98 10.48
CA VAL A 231 -10.99 -8.25 11.24
C VAL A 231 -12.39 -8.86 11.22
N ILE A 232 -13.43 -8.07 11.50
CA ILE A 232 -14.83 -8.52 11.44
C ILE A 232 -15.19 -8.98 10.02
N TRP A 233 -14.72 -8.27 8.99
CA TRP A 233 -14.93 -8.62 7.59
C TRP A 233 -14.49 -10.04 7.28
N PHE A 234 -13.28 -10.42 7.70
CA PHE A 234 -12.74 -11.76 7.48
C PHE A 234 -13.46 -12.87 8.28
N LEU A 235 -14.23 -12.52 9.31
CA LEU A 235 -15.06 -13.49 10.05
C LEU A 235 -16.37 -13.82 9.33
N ILE A 236 -16.76 -13.03 8.32
CA ILE A 236 -18.03 -13.20 7.59
C ILE A 236 -17.75 -13.85 6.22
N PRO A 237 -18.06 -15.14 6.02
CA PRO A 237 -17.72 -15.88 4.80
C PRO A 237 -18.32 -15.26 3.54
N ALA A 238 -19.56 -14.79 3.65
CA ALA A 238 -20.28 -14.16 2.55
C ALA A 238 -19.62 -12.86 2.07
N LEU A 239 -18.73 -12.25 2.85
CA LEU A 239 -17.97 -11.07 2.46
C LEU A 239 -16.58 -11.41 1.90
N VAL A 240 -16.08 -12.63 2.13
CA VAL A 240 -14.79 -13.12 1.64
C VAL A 240 -14.97 -13.86 0.32
N ASP A 241 -15.86 -14.85 0.29
CA ASP A 241 -16.08 -15.75 -0.85
C ASP A 241 -17.45 -15.57 -1.50
N GLY A 242 -18.20 -14.52 -1.12
CA GLY A 242 -19.55 -14.29 -1.61
C GLY A 242 -19.63 -13.53 -2.93
N ASN A 243 -20.84 -13.07 -3.25
CA ASN A 243 -21.13 -12.39 -4.50
C ASN A 243 -20.39 -11.04 -4.59
N PRO A 244 -19.67 -10.72 -5.68
CA PRO A 244 -18.93 -9.46 -5.83
C PRO A 244 -19.78 -8.20 -5.64
N ILE A 245 -21.06 -8.24 -6.01
CA ILE A 245 -21.99 -7.12 -5.82
C ILE A 245 -22.26 -6.90 -4.34
N VAL A 246 -22.51 -7.98 -3.57
CA VAL A 246 -22.74 -7.91 -2.13
C VAL A 246 -21.51 -7.38 -1.43
N THR A 247 -20.32 -7.88 -1.78
CA THR A 247 -19.03 -7.40 -1.27
C THR A 247 -18.82 -5.91 -1.60
N THR A 248 -19.12 -5.49 -2.83
CA THR A 248 -18.99 -4.08 -3.26
C THR A 248 -19.94 -3.17 -2.49
N ILE A 249 -21.20 -3.57 -2.31
CA ILE A 249 -22.18 -2.82 -1.52
C ILE A 249 -21.73 -2.73 -0.06
N ALA A 250 -21.28 -3.84 0.54
CA ALA A 250 -20.80 -3.85 1.91
C ALA A 250 -19.56 -2.95 2.09
N GLN A 251 -18.66 -2.88 1.10
CA GLN A 251 -17.51 -1.97 1.12
C GLN A 251 -17.96 -0.51 1.02
N ALA A 252 -18.93 -0.21 0.15
CA ALA A 252 -19.50 1.14 0.04
C ALA A 252 -20.19 1.56 1.35
N VAL A 253 -20.90 0.65 2.01
CA VAL A 253 -21.49 0.88 3.34
C VAL A 253 -20.39 1.13 4.38
N ALA A 254 -19.33 0.33 4.41
CA ALA A 254 -18.22 0.54 5.34
C ALA A 254 -17.56 1.91 5.16
N VAL A 255 -17.30 2.33 3.91
CA VAL A 255 -16.77 3.67 3.60
C VAL A 255 -17.74 4.77 4.05
N GLY A 256 -19.04 4.59 3.82
CA GLY A 256 -20.08 5.50 4.31
C GLY A 256 -20.12 5.60 5.84
N CYS A 257 -19.95 4.48 6.54
CA CYS A 257 -19.85 4.42 8.00
C CYS A 257 -18.62 5.18 8.50
N PHE A 258 -17.44 4.98 7.91
CA PHE A 258 -16.24 5.74 8.30
C PHE A 258 -16.42 7.24 8.09
N TRP A 259 -17.04 7.64 6.99
CA TRP A 259 -17.34 9.04 6.74
C TRP A 259 -18.30 9.62 7.77
N TRP A 260 -19.33 8.87 8.14
CA TRP A 260 -20.27 9.27 9.18
C TRP A 260 -19.58 9.41 10.55
N LEU A 261 -18.72 8.45 10.93
CA LEU A 261 -17.95 8.47 12.17
C LEU A 261 -17.03 9.70 12.25
N VAL A 262 -16.33 10.00 11.15
CA VAL A 262 -15.50 11.21 11.03
C VAL A 262 -16.34 12.47 11.16
N LYS A 263 -17.47 12.54 10.47
CA LYS A 263 -18.37 13.71 10.52
C LYS A 263 -19.00 13.93 11.90
N LYS A 264 -19.18 12.86 12.68
CA LYS A 264 -19.70 12.87 14.05
C LYS A 264 -18.60 12.96 15.11
N GLU A 265 -17.33 13.06 14.69
CA GLU A 265 -16.18 13.17 15.57
C GLU A 265 -16.13 12.06 16.64
N VAL A 266 -16.58 10.87 16.28
CA VAL A 266 -16.74 9.75 17.23
C VAL A 266 -15.36 9.34 17.75
N LEU A 267 -15.16 9.40 19.07
CA LEU A 267 -13.90 9.03 19.73
C LEU A 267 -12.68 9.89 19.34
N PHE A 268 -12.89 11.08 18.79
CA PHE A 268 -11.80 12.00 18.41
C PHE A 268 -10.96 12.50 19.60
N ASN A 269 -11.46 12.36 20.83
CA ASN A 269 -10.71 12.68 22.05
C ASN A 269 -9.71 11.59 22.45
N ILE A 270 -9.80 10.40 21.85
CA ILE A 270 -8.98 9.22 22.22
C ILE A 270 -8.08 8.81 21.04
N ILE A 271 -8.63 8.82 19.83
CA ILE A 271 -7.96 8.34 18.62
C ILE A 271 -7.37 9.54 17.86
N PRO A 272 -6.06 9.53 17.52
CA PRO A 272 -5.43 10.60 16.76
C PRO A 272 -5.93 10.66 15.31
N ARG A 273 -5.88 11.86 14.72
CA ARG A 273 -6.40 12.17 13.37
C ARG A 273 -5.35 12.06 12.29
#